data_AF-A0A9D7DG60-F1
#
_entry.id   AF-A0A9D7DG60-F1
#
_cell.length_a   1.000
_cell.length_b   1.000
_cell.length_c   1.000
_cell.angle_alpha   90.00
_cell.angle_beta   90.00
_cell.angle_gamma   90.00
#
_symmetry.space_group_name_H-M   'P 1'
#
loop_
_entity.id
_entity.type
_entity.pdbx_description
1 polymer ?
#
loop_
_entity_poly.entity_id
_entity_poly.type
_entity_poly.pdbx_seq_one_letter_code
_entity_poly.pdbx_strand_id
1 'polypeptide(L)'
;MFSIAHFLSIFLHPLFMPVYTLGLALWLDPHLGYFLDLRTRLIVLGMVTLMTVAFPVTSVLLLIRSGLVSGLQMPNRKERIAPYCMTLVYYGMTWFLLARTPLHPLVQSLMIGAALALVLTTLITLRWKISAHMVGIGGALGALLALGFVHQLAFVVPIAGAMLLSGALGTARLLTSDHTPAQVYTGFVLGAGCVAGCVLAPWPLLG
;
A
#
# COMPACT_ATOMS: atom_id res chain seq x y z
N MET A 1 -20.56 -17.83 0.27
CA MET A 1 -19.20 -17.51 0.78
C MET A 1 -18.32 -16.77 -0.23
N PHE A 2 -18.32 -17.12 -1.54
CA PHE A 2 -17.46 -16.45 -2.54
C PHE A 2 -17.69 -14.93 -2.69
N SER A 3 -18.90 -14.41 -2.43
CA SER A 3 -19.20 -12.98 -2.61
C SER A 3 -18.46 -12.06 -1.62
N ILE A 4 -18.39 -12.45 -0.33
CA ILE A 4 -17.73 -11.63 0.71
C ILE A 4 -16.21 -11.60 0.49
N ALA A 5 -15.60 -12.75 0.16
CA ALA A 5 -14.17 -12.81 -0.08
C ALA A 5 -13.74 -12.02 -1.34
N HIS A 6 -14.56 -12.03 -2.40
CA HIS A 6 -14.34 -11.17 -3.56
C HIS A 6 -14.52 -9.69 -3.22
N PHE A 7 -15.55 -9.33 -2.46
CA PHE A 7 -15.74 -7.95 -2.01
C PHE A 7 -14.54 -7.43 -1.21
N LEU A 8 -14.05 -8.20 -0.23
CA LEU A 8 -12.87 -7.83 0.55
C LEU A 8 -11.62 -7.67 -0.33
N SER A 9 -11.48 -8.49 -1.37
CA SER A 9 -10.40 -8.35 -2.36
C SER A 9 -10.37 -6.98 -3.02
N ILE A 10 -11.55 -6.53 -3.44
CA ILE A 10 -11.73 -5.33 -4.23
C ILE A 10 -11.59 -4.12 -3.31
N PHE A 11 -12.27 -4.16 -2.15
CA PHE A 11 -12.24 -3.06 -1.20
C PHE A 11 -10.86 -2.85 -0.58
N LEU A 12 -10.17 -3.94 -0.25
CA LEU A 12 -8.81 -3.94 0.30
C LEU A 12 -7.75 -4.22 -0.77
N HIS A 13 -8.00 -3.77 -2.00
CA HIS A 13 -7.06 -3.93 -3.08
C HIS A 13 -5.77 -3.13 -2.79
N PRO A 14 -4.57 -3.69 -3.06
CA PRO A 14 -3.30 -3.04 -2.72
C PRO A 14 -3.11 -1.63 -3.28
N LEU A 15 -3.71 -1.32 -4.43
CA LEU A 15 -3.67 0.03 -5.01
C LEU A 15 -4.34 1.10 -4.12
N PHE A 16 -5.34 0.73 -3.32
CA PHE A 16 -6.00 1.66 -2.40
C PHE A 16 -5.26 1.85 -1.08
N MET A 17 -4.31 0.96 -0.75
CA MET A 17 -3.63 0.95 0.55
C MET A 17 -2.84 2.23 0.85
N PRO A 18 -2.09 2.83 -0.10
CA PRO A 18 -1.46 4.12 0.13
C PRO A 18 -2.47 5.23 0.45
N VAL A 19 -3.62 5.25 -0.23
CA VAL A 19 -4.68 6.25 -0.02
C VAL A 19 -5.31 6.09 1.37
N TYR A 20 -5.68 4.86 1.75
CA TYR A 20 -6.25 4.59 3.06
C TYR A 20 -5.25 4.91 4.18
N THR A 21 -4.00 4.50 4.02
CA THR A 21 -2.96 4.72 5.03
C THR A 21 -2.69 6.22 5.21
N LEU A 22 -2.53 6.96 4.12
CA LEU A 22 -2.33 8.41 4.19
C LEU A 22 -3.55 9.14 4.74
N GLY A 23 -4.75 8.73 4.35
CA GLY A 23 -6.00 9.30 4.87
C GLY A 23 -6.13 9.09 6.38
N LEU A 24 -5.87 7.87 6.87
CA LEU A 24 -5.84 7.61 8.30
C LEU A 24 -4.76 8.43 9.00
N ALA A 25 -3.56 8.50 8.43
CA ALA A 25 -2.45 9.26 9.01
C ALA A 25 -2.78 10.76 9.11
N LEU A 26 -3.29 11.39 8.05
CA LEU A 26 -3.62 12.82 8.04
C LEU A 26 -4.79 13.21 8.97
N TRP A 27 -5.69 12.27 9.29
CA TRP A 27 -6.85 12.55 10.16
C TRP A 27 -6.67 12.12 11.60
N LEU A 28 -5.94 11.03 11.85
CA LEU A 28 -5.76 10.47 13.19
C LEU A 28 -4.49 10.97 13.86
N ASP A 29 -3.49 11.40 13.11
CA ASP A 29 -2.23 11.91 13.64
C ASP A 29 -2.18 13.44 13.59
N PRO A 30 -2.29 14.13 14.75
CA PRO A 30 -2.23 15.58 14.80
C PRO A 30 -0.90 16.14 14.29
N HIS A 31 0.22 15.44 14.46
CA HIS A 31 1.52 15.95 14.00
C HIS A 31 1.61 16.02 12.47
N LEU A 32 0.89 15.12 11.78
CA LEU A 32 0.78 15.10 10.32
C LEU A 32 -0.29 16.05 9.80
N GLY A 33 -1.43 16.15 10.49
CA GLY A 33 -2.60 16.87 10.02
C GLY A 33 -2.74 18.32 10.51
N TYR A 34 -2.20 18.69 11.68
CA TYR A 34 -2.57 19.92 12.40
C TYR A 34 -2.34 21.20 11.59
N PHE A 35 -1.23 21.28 10.85
CA PHE A 35 -0.89 22.46 10.04
C PHE A 35 -1.52 22.46 8.65
N LEU A 36 -2.25 21.40 8.28
CA LEU A 36 -2.88 21.27 6.96
C LEU A 36 -4.37 21.59 7.05
N ASP A 37 -4.79 22.61 6.33
CA ASP A 37 -6.20 22.89 6.12
C ASP A 37 -6.89 21.76 5.34
N LEU A 38 -8.22 21.69 5.44
CA LEU A 38 -9.00 20.62 4.79
C LEU A 38 -8.73 20.58 3.28
N ARG A 39 -8.58 21.75 2.64
CA ARG A 39 -8.30 21.84 1.21
C ARG A 39 -6.98 21.18 0.85
N THR A 40 -5.89 21.46 1.59
CA THR A 40 -4.59 20.83 1.32
C THR A 40 -4.63 19.32 1.56
N ARG A 41 -5.29 18.86 2.64
CA ARG A 41 -5.45 17.41 2.89
C ARG A 41 -6.15 16.70 1.73
N LEU A 42 -7.23 17.29 1.21
CA LEU A 42 -7.97 16.74 0.07
C LEU A 42 -7.18 16.80 -1.23
N ILE A 43 -6.41 17.87 -1.49
CA ILE A 43 -5.54 17.97 -2.67
C ILE A 43 -4.46 16.88 -2.63
N VAL A 44 -3.79 16.71 -1.49
CA VAL A 44 -2.76 15.68 -1.31
C VAL A 44 -3.36 14.28 -1.47
N LEU A 45 -4.49 13.98 -0.84
CA LEU A 45 -5.17 12.71 -1.03
C LEU A 45 -5.63 12.48 -2.48
N GLY A 46 -6.16 13.51 -3.14
CA GLY A 46 -6.57 13.44 -4.54
C GLY A 46 -5.39 13.14 -5.46
N MET A 47 -4.26 13.81 -5.25
CA MET A 47 -3.01 13.56 -5.97
C MET A 47 -2.51 12.13 -5.76
N VAL A 48 -2.45 11.65 -4.51
CA VAL A 48 -2.03 10.27 -4.21
C VAL A 48 -3.01 9.27 -4.81
N THR A 49 -4.32 9.53 -4.78
CA THR A 49 -5.33 8.66 -5.42
C THR A 49 -5.13 8.59 -6.93
N LEU A 50 -4.89 9.73 -7.60
CA LEU A 50 -4.64 9.76 -9.03
C LEU A 50 -3.41 8.91 -9.39
N MET A 51 -2.31 9.08 -8.64
CA MET A 51 -1.04 8.41 -8.93
C MET A 51 -1.01 6.94 -8.53
N THR A 52 -1.66 6.55 -7.43
CA THR A 52 -1.57 5.19 -6.88
C THR A 52 -2.74 4.29 -7.26
N VAL A 53 -3.82 4.87 -7.80
CA VAL A 53 -5.01 4.12 -8.26
C VAL A 53 -5.25 4.37 -9.73
N ALA A 54 -5.56 5.61 -10.13
CA ALA A 54 -6.08 5.89 -11.47
C ALA A 54 -5.06 5.57 -12.57
N PHE A 55 -3.81 6.01 -12.43
CA PHE A 55 -2.75 5.70 -13.39
C PHE A 55 -2.41 4.20 -13.45
N PRO A 56 -2.13 3.49 -12.33
CA PRO A 56 -1.93 2.05 -12.35
C PRO A 56 -3.08 1.27 -13.00
N VAL A 57 -4.34 1.60 -12.66
CA VAL A 57 -5.52 0.94 -13.24
C VAL A 57 -5.58 1.18 -14.74
N THR A 58 -5.41 2.42 -15.18
CA THR A 58 -5.42 2.78 -16.61
C THR A 58 -4.33 2.01 -17.35
N SER A 59 -3.13 1.94 -16.79
CA SER A 59 -2.00 1.23 -17.40
C SER A 59 -2.23 -0.27 -17.48
N VAL A 60 -2.84 -0.89 -16.46
CA VAL A 60 -3.27 -2.30 -16.52
C VAL A 60 -4.31 -2.52 -17.61
N LEU A 61 -5.31 -1.63 -17.74
CA LEU A 61 -6.33 -1.74 -18.79
C LEU A 61 -5.72 -1.63 -20.20
N LEU A 62 -4.71 -0.77 -20.38
CA LEU A 62 -3.97 -0.68 -21.64
C LEU A 62 -3.15 -1.96 -21.93
N LEU A 63 -2.52 -2.55 -20.91
CA LEU A 63 -1.83 -3.84 -21.04
C LEU A 63 -2.76 -5.00 -21.38
N ILE A 64 -3.99 -4.98 -20.86
CA ILE A 64 -5.02 -5.96 -21.25
C ILE A 64 -5.39 -5.78 -22.72
N ARG A 65 -5.60 -4.53 -23.17
CA ARG A 65 -5.91 -4.24 -24.58
C ARG A 65 -4.79 -4.59 -25.55
N SER A 66 -3.52 -4.51 -25.13
CA SER A 66 -2.39 -4.92 -25.95
C SER A 66 -2.11 -6.43 -25.91
N GLY A 67 -2.88 -7.21 -25.13
CA GLY A 67 -2.70 -8.66 -25.00
C GLY A 67 -1.52 -9.10 -24.13
N LEU A 68 -0.84 -8.17 -23.45
CA LEU A 68 0.27 -8.48 -22.54
C LEU A 68 -0.22 -9.07 -21.21
N VAL A 69 -1.45 -8.76 -20.80
CA VAL A 69 -2.08 -9.24 -19.58
C VAL A 69 -3.44 -9.85 -19.92
N SER A 70 -3.72 -11.04 -19.37
CA SER A 70 -4.95 -11.79 -19.66
C SER A 70 -6.20 -11.19 -19.01
N GLY A 71 -6.04 -10.48 -17.89
CA GLY A 71 -7.13 -9.84 -17.16
C GLY A 71 -6.67 -9.25 -15.83
N LEU A 72 -7.59 -8.62 -15.09
CA LEU A 72 -7.28 -7.96 -13.81
C LEU A 72 -6.79 -8.93 -12.73
N GLN A 73 -7.20 -10.20 -12.78
CA GLN A 73 -6.81 -11.22 -11.82
C GLN A 73 -5.36 -11.70 -11.99
N MET A 74 -4.77 -11.52 -13.18
CA MET A 74 -3.37 -11.86 -13.52
C MET A 74 -2.94 -13.20 -12.93
N PRO A 75 -3.49 -14.33 -13.41
CA PRO A 75 -3.26 -15.65 -12.83
C PRO A 75 -1.79 -16.07 -12.93
N ASN A 76 -1.12 -15.69 -14.01
CA ASN A 76 0.32 -15.92 -14.20
C ASN A 76 1.14 -14.84 -13.50
N ARG A 77 2.17 -15.25 -12.74
CA ARG A 77 3.08 -14.31 -12.06
C ARG A 77 3.81 -13.38 -13.03
N LYS A 78 4.11 -13.82 -14.25
CA LYS A 78 4.84 -13.03 -15.26
C LYS A 78 4.04 -11.80 -15.70
N GLU A 79 2.72 -11.91 -15.77
CA GLU A 79 1.80 -10.81 -16.12
C GLU A 79 1.78 -9.69 -15.07
N ARG A 80 2.21 -9.97 -13.83
CA ARG A 80 2.24 -8.99 -12.73
C ARG A 80 3.45 -8.06 -12.79
N ILE A 81 4.53 -8.47 -13.45
CA ILE A 81 5.79 -7.73 -13.44
C ILE A 81 5.65 -6.36 -14.11
N ALA A 82 5.06 -6.30 -15.31
CA ALA A 82 4.86 -5.02 -16.00
C ALA A 82 3.95 -4.05 -15.21
N PRO A 83 2.76 -4.47 -14.71
CA PRO A 83 1.95 -3.67 -13.78
C PRO A 83 2.71 -3.16 -12.56
N TYR A 84 3.52 -4.00 -11.91
CA TYR A 84 4.28 -3.59 -10.72
C TYR A 84 5.38 -2.59 -11.05
N CYS A 85 6.13 -2.78 -12.14
CA CYS A 85 7.14 -1.83 -12.58
C CYS A 85 6.52 -0.46 -12.92
N MET A 86 5.38 -0.42 -13.61
CA MET A 86 4.67 0.84 -13.88
C MET A 86 4.17 1.48 -12.59
N THR A 87 3.61 0.69 -11.67
CA THR A 87 3.16 1.18 -10.36
C THR A 87 4.32 1.78 -9.56
N LEU A 88 5.51 1.20 -9.65
CA LEU A 88 6.72 1.71 -9.01
C LEU A 88 7.14 3.08 -9.57
N VAL A 89 7.02 3.30 -10.89
CA VAL A 89 7.26 4.62 -11.51
C VAL A 89 6.28 5.65 -10.92
N TYR A 90 5.00 5.33 -10.84
CA TYR A 90 4.01 6.23 -10.25
C TYR A 90 4.25 6.48 -8.76
N TYR A 91 4.74 5.49 -8.02
CA TYR A 91 5.12 5.65 -6.62
C TYR A 91 6.31 6.61 -6.47
N GLY A 92 7.32 6.50 -7.35
CA GLY A 92 8.44 7.46 -7.42
C GLY A 92 7.98 8.87 -7.75
N MET A 93 7.07 9.03 -8.72
CA MET A 93 6.47 10.33 -9.04
C MET A 93 5.66 10.89 -7.87
N THR A 94 4.91 10.03 -7.16
CA THR A 94 4.15 10.43 -5.96
C THR A 94 5.08 10.94 -4.87
N TRP A 95 6.17 10.22 -4.59
CA TRP A 95 7.18 10.66 -3.64
C TRP A 95 7.78 12.01 -4.03
N PHE A 96 8.16 12.19 -5.30
CA PHE A 96 8.70 13.46 -5.79
C PHE A 96 7.74 14.63 -5.58
N LEU A 97 6.44 14.45 -5.87
CA LEU A 97 5.44 15.49 -5.66
C LEU A 97 5.20 15.78 -4.16
N LEU A 98 5.20 14.76 -3.31
CA LEU A 98 5.11 14.91 -1.86
C LEU A 98 6.32 15.68 -1.30
N ALA A 99 7.52 15.43 -1.82
CA ALA A 99 8.75 16.14 -1.44
C ALA A 99 8.76 17.63 -1.83
N ARG A 100 7.92 18.02 -2.81
CA ARG A 100 7.71 19.43 -3.21
C ARG A 100 6.59 20.12 -2.46
N THR A 101 5.87 19.40 -1.60
CA THR A 101 4.79 19.93 -0.78
C THR A 101 5.32 20.11 0.65
N PRO A 102 4.98 21.19 1.38
CA PRO A 102 5.43 21.41 2.76
C PRO A 102 4.68 20.49 3.74
N LEU A 103 4.88 19.18 3.60
CA LEU A 103 4.29 18.14 4.44
C LEU A 103 5.32 17.66 5.46
N HIS A 104 4.82 17.09 6.57
CA HIS A 104 5.69 16.43 7.54
C HIS A 104 6.48 15.30 6.85
N PRO A 105 7.79 15.15 7.12
CA PRO A 105 8.62 14.20 6.37
C PRO A 105 8.18 12.74 6.46
N LEU A 106 7.50 12.35 7.55
CA LEU A 106 6.94 11.01 7.69
C LEU A 106 5.90 10.66 6.60
N VAL A 107 5.22 11.64 5.98
CA VAL A 107 4.36 11.39 4.81
C VAL A 107 5.17 10.81 3.66
N GLN A 108 6.39 11.32 3.46
CA GLN A 108 7.30 10.82 2.43
C GLN A 108 7.85 9.45 2.83
N SER A 109 8.17 9.22 4.11
CA SER A 109 8.58 7.90 4.62
C SER A 109 7.54 6.81 4.35
N LEU A 110 6.25 7.11 4.51
CA LEU A 110 5.16 6.17 4.17
C LEU A 110 5.23 5.77 2.69
N MET A 111 5.47 6.74 1.80
CA MET A 111 5.56 6.52 0.36
C MET A 111 6.83 5.74 -0.04
N ILE A 112 7.98 6.05 0.58
CA ILE A 112 9.23 5.31 0.40
C ILE A 112 9.04 3.85 0.87
N GLY A 113 8.43 3.64 2.03
CA GLY A 113 8.14 2.31 2.56
C GLY A 113 7.23 1.49 1.64
N ALA A 114 6.19 2.12 1.07
CA ALA A 114 5.31 1.49 0.10
C ALA A 114 6.04 1.14 -1.21
N ALA A 115 6.94 2.01 -1.69
CA ALA A 115 7.77 1.76 -2.86
C ALA A 115 8.77 0.62 -2.61
N LEU A 116 9.43 0.61 -1.46
CA LEU A 116 10.33 -0.48 -1.06
C LEU A 116 9.59 -1.82 -0.97
N ALA A 117 8.40 -1.83 -0.36
CA ALA A 117 7.57 -3.02 -0.30
C ALA A 117 7.21 -3.53 -1.70
N LEU A 118 6.89 -2.63 -2.65
CA LEU A 118 6.57 -2.99 -4.03
C LEU A 118 7.81 -3.49 -4.80
N VAL A 119 8.99 -2.90 -4.60
CA VAL A 119 10.26 -3.39 -5.18
C VAL A 119 10.51 -4.82 -4.73
N LEU A 120 10.50 -5.09 -3.42
CA LEU A 120 10.75 -6.43 -2.89
C LEU A 120 9.66 -7.42 -3.34
N THR A 121 8.39 -6.98 -3.36
CA THR A 121 7.28 -7.78 -3.90
C THR A 121 7.52 -8.18 -5.35
N THR A 122 8.01 -7.25 -6.18
CA THR A 122 8.31 -7.49 -7.60
C THR A 122 9.44 -8.51 -7.74
N LEU A 123 10.53 -8.32 -7.00
CA LEU A 123 11.68 -9.23 -7.01
C LEU A 123 11.29 -10.65 -6.58
N ILE A 124 10.51 -10.78 -5.51
CA ILE A 124 10.01 -12.09 -5.04
C ILE A 124 9.08 -12.70 -6.11
N THR A 125 8.20 -11.90 -6.72
CA THR A 125 7.24 -12.35 -7.75
C THR A 125 7.91 -12.94 -8.99
N LEU A 126 9.17 -12.62 -9.28
CA LEU A 126 9.94 -13.26 -10.35
C LEU A 126 10.03 -14.79 -10.16
N ARG A 127 10.13 -15.24 -8.91
CA ARG A 127 10.32 -16.66 -8.56
C ARG A 127 9.12 -17.26 -7.82
N TRP A 128 8.40 -16.48 -7.02
CA TRP A 128 7.36 -16.96 -6.12
C TRP A 128 6.19 -15.98 -6.00
N LYS A 129 4.96 -16.45 -6.23
CA LYS A 129 3.73 -15.64 -6.33
C LYS A 129 3.26 -15.14 -4.96
N ILE A 130 4.02 -14.24 -4.33
CA ILE A 130 3.68 -13.58 -3.06
C ILE A 130 2.35 -12.80 -3.17
N SER A 131 1.61 -12.69 -2.07
CA SER A 131 0.33 -11.99 -2.05
C SER A 131 0.49 -10.47 -1.89
N ALA A 132 0.36 -9.72 -2.99
CA ALA A 132 0.42 -8.25 -2.94
C ALA A 132 -0.69 -7.60 -2.11
N HIS A 133 -1.85 -8.25 -1.98
CA HIS A 133 -2.93 -7.79 -1.08
C HIS A 133 -2.46 -7.78 0.37
N MET A 134 -1.74 -8.84 0.78
CA MET A 134 -1.19 -8.94 2.12
C MET A 134 -0.05 -7.95 2.34
N VAL A 135 0.78 -7.71 1.33
CA VAL A 135 1.79 -6.64 1.36
C VAL A 135 1.14 -5.28 1.59
N GLY A 136 0.06 -4.98 0.87
CA GLY A 136 -0.66 -3.71 1.02
C GLY A 136 -1.22 -3.50 2.42
N ILE A 137 -2.04 -4.43 2.93
CA ILE A 137 -2.65 -4.27 4.27
C ILE A 137 -1.63 -4.42 5.40
N GLY A 138 -0.59 -5.23 5.21
CA GLY A 138 0.56 -5.30 6.11
C GLY A 138 1.25 -3.95 6.21
N GLY A 139 1.50 -3.29 5.07
CA GLY A 139 2.08 -1.94 5.03
C GLY A 139 1.22 -0.90 5.74
N ALA A 140 -0.09 -0.94 5.56
CA ALA A 140 -1.02 -0.05 6.27
C ALA A 140 -0.97 -0.24 7.80
N LEU A 141 -0.95 -1.50 8.28
CA LEU A 141 -0.79 -1.78 9.70
C LEU A 141 0.60 -1.37 10.22
N GLY A 142 1.66 -1.62 9.46
CA GLY A 142 3.02 -1.19 9.79
C GLY A 142 3.13 0.32 9.96
N ALA A 143 2.47 1.09 9.10
CA ALA A 143 2.37 2.54 9.22
C ALA A 143 1.67 2.96 10.53
N LEU A 144 0.51 2.39 10.84
CA LEU A 144 -0.23 2.73 12.06
C LEU A 144 0.59 2.43 13.32
N LEU A 145 1.25 1.26 13.37
CA LEU A 145 2.12 0.89 14.49
C LEU A 145 3.30 1.85 14.63
N ALA A 146 3.99 2.16 13.52
CA ALA A 146 5.17 3.02 13.55
C ALA A 146 4.82 4.48 13.88
N LEU A 147 3.75 5.04 13.29
CA LEU A 147 3.29 6.40 13.63
C LEU A 147 2.84 6.49 15.09
N GLY A 148 2.08 5.49 15.57
CA GLY A 148 1.68 5.40 16.97
C GLY A 148 2.87 5.38 17.92
N PHE A 149 3.95 4.67 17.56
CA PHE A 149 5.19 4.65 18.32
C PHE A 149 5.96 5.98 18.25
N VAL A 150 6.15 6.55 17.06
CA VAL A 150 6.95 7.78 16.86
C VAL A 150 6.32 8.98 17.54
N HIS A 151 5.01 9.14 17.42
CA HIS A 151 4.28 10.27 18.02
C HIS A 151 3.61 9.95 19.36
N GLN A 152 3.84 8.76 19.92
CA GLN A 152 3.27 8.33 21.21
C GLN A 152 1.73 8.41 21.23
N LEU A 153 1.09 8.03 20.12
CA LEU A 153 -0.36 8.07 19.93
C LEU A 153 -1.00 6.71 20.19
N ALA A 154 -2.12 6.72 20.92
CA ALA A 154 -2.89 5.51 21.23
C ALA A 154 -3.84 5.13 20.07
N PHE A 155 -3.28 4.58 18.98
CA PHE A 155 -4.04 4.10 17.81
C PHE A 155 -4.73 2.73 18.01
N VAL A 156 -5.23 2.45 19.21
CA VAL A 156 -5.79 1.14 19.59
C VAL A 156 -6.91 0.70 18.63
N VAL A 157 -7.90 1.56 18.40
CA VAL A 157 -9.06 1.26 17.55
C VAL A 157 -8.67 1.02 16.09
N PRO A 158 -7.95 1.93 15.40
CA PRO A 158 -7.57 1.69 14.00
C PRO A 158 -6.60 0.51 13.83
N ILE A 159 -5.71 0.25 14.80
CA ILE A 159 -4.83 -0.94 14.78
C ILE A 159 -5.65 -2.22 14.90
N ALA A 160 -6.57 -2.30 15.88
CA ALA A 160 -7.43 -3.46 16.05
C ALA A 160 -8.30 -3.72 14.79
N GLY A 161 -8.86 -2.66 14.22
CA GLY A 161 -9.60 -2.73 12.95
C GLY A 161 -8.74 -3.24 11.79
N ALA A 162 -7.53 -2.70 11.61
CA ALA A 162 -6.61 -3.14 10.58
C ALA A 162 -6.14 -4.60 10.77
N MET A 163 -5.97 -5.06 12.01
CA MET A 163 -5.65 -6.46 12.32
C MET A 163 -6.81 -7.41 11.98
N LEU A 164 -8.05 -7.04 12.31
CA LEU A 164 -9.23 -7.84 11.95
C LEU A 164 -9.41 -7.90 10.43
N LEU A 165 -9.27 -6.77 9.75
CA LEU A 165 -9.36 -6.69 8.29
C LEU A 165 -8.23 -7.47 7.60
N SER A 166 -7.01 -7.47 8.15
CA SER A 166 -5.90 -8.25 7.60
C SER A 166 -6.12 -9.76 7.74
N GLY A 167 -6.65 -10.22 8.87
CA GLY A 167 -7.05 -11.62 9.06
C GLY A 167 -8.17 -12.05 8.11
N ALA A 168 -9.20 -11.20 7.95
CA ALA A 168 -10.30 -11.44 7.02
C ALA A 168 -9.81 -11.47 5.55
N LEU A 169 -8.95 -10.52 5.16
CA LEU A 169 -8.37 -10.46 3.82
C LEU A 169 -7.46 -11.66 3.54
N GLY A 170 -6.61 -12.04 4.50
CA GLY A 170 -5.75 -13.22 4.41
C GLY A 170 -6.56 -14.49 4.19
N THR A 171 -7.62 -14.68 4.98
CA THR A 171 -8.57 -15.79 4.79
C THR A 171 -9.21 -15.74 3.41
N ALA A 172 -9.65 -14.57 2.95
CA ALA A 172 -10.18 -14.40 1.60
C ALA A 172 -9.14 -14.75 0.51
N ARG A 173 -7.85 -14.45 0.70
CA ARG A 173 -6.80 -14.82 -0.27
C ARG A 173 -6.59 -16.33 -0.34
N LEU A 174 -6.68 -17.04 0.78
CA LEU A 174 -6.57 -18.48 0.83
C LEU A 174 -7.79 -19.18 0.21
N LEU A 175 -8.98 -18.57 0.30
CA LEU A 175 -10.22 -19.17 -0.22
C LEU A 175 -10.51 -18.86 -1.69
N THR A 176 -10.10 -17.70 -2.22
CA THR A 176 -10.47 -17.27 -3.59
C THR A 176 -9.29 -17.17 -4.55
N SER A 177 -8.09 -17.56 -4.14
CA SER A 177 -6.90 -17.49 -4.99
C SER A 177 -5.99 -18.68 -4.75
N ASP A 178 -5.08 -18.95 -5.68
CA ASP A 178 -4.11 -20.06 -5.58
C ASP A 178 -2.94 -19.74 -4.63
N HIS A 179 -3.22 -18.96 -3.57
CA HIS A 179 -2.20 -18.54 -2.62
C HIS A 179 -2.02 -19.56 -1.51
N THR A 180 -0.77 -19.80 -1.12
CA THR A 180 -0.45 -20.63 0.06
C THR A 180 -0.35 -19.77 1.33
N PRO A 181 -0.49 -20.35 2.54
CA PRO A 181 -0.29 -19.63 3.79
C PRO A 181 1.05 -18.89 3.87
N ALA A 182 2.13 -19.51 3.38
CA ALA A 182 3.43 -18.87 3.30
C ALA A 182 3.40 -17.59 2.45
N GLN A 183 2.76 -17.60 1.28
CA GLN A 183 2.65 -16.41 0.41
C GLN A 183 1.83 -15.27 1.06
N VAL A 184 0.84 -15.62 1.88
CA VAL A 184 -0.01 -14.68 2.62
C VAL A 184 0.77 -14.06 3.78
N TYR A 185 1.37 -14.88 4.65
CA TYR A 185 2.09 -14.39 5.82
C TYR A 185 3.37 -13.64 5.45
N THR A 186 4.16 -14.13 4.48
CA THR A 186 5.35 -13.41 4.01
C THR A 186 4.96 -12.07 3.38
N GLY A 187 3.86 -12.02 2.62
CA GLY A 187 3.34 -10.76 2.08
C GLY A 187 3.04 -9.75 3.18
N PHE A 188 2.30 -10.18 4.20
CA PHE A 188 1.93 -9.33 5.33
C PHE A 188 3.15 -8.79 6.10
N VAL A 189 4.07 -9.67 6.50
CA VAL A 189 5.28 -9.30 7.25
C VAL A 189 6.18 -8.37 6.42
N LEU A 190 6.34 -8.65 5.13
CA LEU A 190 7.14 -7.82 4.23
C LEU A 190 6.57 -6.39 4.14
N GLY A 191 5.26 -6.26 3.90
CA GLY A 191 4.60 -4.96 3.84
C GLY A 191 4.76 -4.18 5.15
N ALA A 192 4.43 -4.83 6.26
CA ALA A 192 4.52 -4.22 7.59
C ALA A 192 5.94 -3.76 7.91
N GLY A 193 6.93 -4.63 7.69
CA GLY A 193 8.34 -4.35 7.97
C GLY A 193 8.90 -3.21 7.12
N CYS A 194 8.58 -3.17 5.81
CA CYS A 194 9.07 -2.11 4.93
C CYS A 194 8.53 -0.73 5.34
N VAL A 195 7.22 -0.63 5.55
CA VAL A 195 6.60 0.66 5.88
C VAL A 195 6.96 1.10 7.29
N ALA A 196 6.90 0.20 8.28
CA ALA A 196 7.31 0.52 9.65
C ALA A 196 8.79 0.91 9.70
N GLY A 197 9.66 0.16 9.02
CA GLY A 197 11.10 0.44 8.98
C GLY A 197 11.42 1.80 8.40
N CYS A 198 10.78 2.20 7.30
CA CYS A 198 10.98 3.53 6.71
C CYS A 198 10.43 4.68 7.58
N VAL A 199 9.34 4.46 8.31
CA VAL A 199 8.78 5.46 9.24
C VAL A 199 9.66 5.60 10.49
N LEU A 200 10.24 4.50 10.99
CA LEU A 200 11.12 4.48 12.16
C LEU A 200 12.56 4.89 11.84
N ALA A 201 12.95 4.91 10.57
CA ALA A 201 14.30 5.28 10.16
C ALA A 201 14.60 6.75 10.50
N PRO A 202 15.81 7.06 11.03
CA PRO A 202 16.19 8.42 11.32
C PRO A 202 16.27 9.24 10.01
N TRP A 203 15.44 10.28 9.93
CA TRP A 203 15.30 11.15 8.76
C TRP A 203 16.56 11.93 8.30
N PRO A 204 17.64 12.14 9.10
CA PRO A 204 18.88 12.75 8.59
C PRO A 204 19.57 11.99 7.46
N LEU A 205 19.14 10.78 7.11
CA LEU A 205 19.77 9.92 6.10
C LEU A 205 19.09 9.97 4.71
N LEU A 206 17.98 10.70 4.56
CA LEU A 206 17.19 10.76 3.32
C LEU A 206 17.01 12.18 2.76
N GLY A 207 17.66 13.18 3.37
CA GLY A 207 17.65 14.59 2.95
C GLY A 207 18.99 15.03 2.40
#